data_AF-A0A366B3G2-F1
#
_entry.id   AF-A0A366B3G2-F1
#
_cell.length_a   1.000
_cell.length_b   1.000
_cell.length_c   1.000
_cell.angle_alpha   90.00
_cell.angle_beta   90.00
_cell.angle_gamma   90.00
#
_symmetry.space_group_name_H-M   'P 1'
#
loop_
_entity.id
_entity.type
_entity.pdbx_description
1 polymer ?
#
loop_
_entity_poly.entity_id
_entity_poly.type
_entity_poly.pdbx_seq_one_letter_code
_entity_poly.pdbx_strand_id
1 'polypeptide(L)'
;MAKSKLSEYKNDYYYFTGKLSEINRQIAFAGIALIWIFKNGENSNLKIENELILPAILIVLSLAFDIFQYIYQSITWSIFYTYYNRKNKSEEKKIKSPEYLNYPSWLFFIVKVILVLLAYWKILFFLIDKFLK
;
A
#
# COMPACT_ATOMS: atom_id res chain seq x y z
N MET A 1 7.41 29.28 -16.57
CA MET A 1 6.69 28.06 -16.12
C MET A 1 5.63 27.74 -17.15
N ALA A 2 5.64 26.53 -17.72
CA ALA A 2 4.55 26.09 -18.59
C ALA A 2 3.26 25.96 -17.76
N LYS A 3 2.13 26.47 -18.27
CA LYS A 3 0.83 26.33 -17.63
C LYS A 3 0.16 25.05 -18.16
N SER A 4 -0.14 24.12 -17.25
CA SER A 4 -0.86 22.87 -17.54
C SER A 4 -2.34 22.97 -17.18
N LYS A 5 -3.17 22.09 -17.76
CA LYS A 5 -4.60 22.01 -17.43
C LYS A 5 -4.79 21.31 -16.08
N LEU A 6 -5.82 21.70 -15.31
CA LEU A 6 -6.15 21.06 -14.02
C LEU A 6 -6.37 19.54 -14.14
N SER A 7 -6.93 19.10 -15.28
CA SER A 7 -7.11 17.69 -15.59
C SER A 7 -5.80 16.90 -15.70
N GLU A 8 -4.71 17.55 -16.13
CA GLU A 8 -3.39 16.90 -16.23
C GLU A 8 -2.85 16.58 -14.84
N TYR A 9 -2.89 17.55 -13.91
CA TYR A 9 -2.50 17.30 -12.52
C TYR A 9 -3.31 16.19 -11.85
N LYS A 10 -4.60 16.09 -12.16
CA LYS A 10 -5.46 15.00 -11.66
C LYS A 10 -5.03 13.64 -12.21
N ASN A 11 -4.68 13.57 -13.49
CA ASN A 11 -4.19 12.35 -14.12
C ASN A 11 -2.83 11.94 -13.56
N ASP A 12 -1.91 12.88 -13.40
CA ASP A 12 -0.59 12.64 -12.81
C ASP A 12 -0.73 12.12 -11.38
N TYR A 13 -1.60 12.74 -10.59
CA TYR A 13 -1.92 12.29 -9.24
C TYR A 13 -2.43 10.84 -9.21
N TYR A 14 -3.37 10.46 -10.08
CA TYR A 14 -3.83 9.07 -10.17
C TYR A 14 -2.75 8.11 -10.63
N TYR A 15 -1.90 8.54 -11.56
CA TYR A 15 -0.77 7.75 -12.02
C TYR A 15 0.22 7.48 -10.88
N PHE A 16 0.72 8.52 -10.21
CA PHE A 16 1.73 8.38 -9.16
C PHE A 16 1.21 7.61 -7.94
N THR A 17 -0.06 7.80 -7.56
CA THR A 17 -0.66 7.07 -6.42
C THR A 17 -0.85 5.58 -6.73
N GLY A 18 -1.29 5.27 -7.96
CA GLY A 18 -1.34 3.89 -8.46
C GLY A 18 0.04 3.25 -8.51
N LYS A 19 1.03 3.96 -9.09
CA LYS A 19 2.41 3.46 -9.21
C LYS A 19 3.08 3.27 -7.85
N LEU A 20 2.88 4.19 -6.90
CA LEU A 20 3.40 4.06 -5.55
C LEU A 20 2.84 2.81 -4.85
N SER A 21 1.56 2.51 -5.02
CA SER A 21 0.97 1.27 -4.45
C SER A 21 1.61 0.01 -5.04
N GLU A 22 1.91 0.01 -6.34
CA GLU A 22 2.61 -1.08 -7.01
C GLU A 22 4.04 -1.25 -6.48
N ILE A 23 4.80 -0.15 -6.41
CA ILE A 23 6.18 -0.15 -5.87
C ILE A 23 6.18 -0.61 -4.41
N ASN A 24 5.24 -0.11 -3.59
CA ASN A 24 5.11 -0.47 -2.18
C ASN A 24 4.93 -1.98 -1.98
N ARG A 25 4.14 -2.65 -2.81
CA ARG A 25 4.01 -4.12 -2.79
C ARG A 25 5.29 -4.82 -3.22
N GLN A 26 5.93 -4.36 -4.29
CA GLN A 26 7.17 -4.96 -4.80
C GLN A 26 8.28 -4.92 -3.74
N ILE A 27 8.48 -3.76 -3.10
CA ILE A 27 9.46 -3.63 -2.02
C ILE A 27 9.04 -4.40 -0.77
N ALA A 28 7.75 -4.48 -0.44
CA ALA A 28 7.27 -5.33 0.65
C ALA A 28 7.68 -6.81 0.43
N PHE A 29 7.46 -7.36 -0.77
CA PHE A 29 7.88 -8.73 -1.09
C PHE A 29 9.40 -8.89 -1.08
N ALA A 30 10.15 -7.92 -1.62
CA ALA A 30 11.60 -7.93 -1.55
C ALA A 30 12.11 -7.88 -0.09
N GLY A 31 11.46 -7.12 0.79
CA GLY A 31 11.75 -7.07 2.21
C GLY A 31 11.51 -8.39 2.93
N ILE A 32 10.41 -9.10 2.62
CA ILE A 32 10.16 -10.45 3.14
C ILE A 32 11.27 -11.42 2.70
N ALA A 33 11.65 -11.37 1.42
CA ALA A 33 12.73 -12.21 0.89
C ALA A 33 14.07 -11.90 1.56
N LEU A 34 14.37 -10.61 1.77
CA LEU A 34 15.59 -10.18 2.46
C LEU A 34 15.63 -10.67 3.91
N ILE A 35 14.52 -10.55 4.65
CA ILE A 35 14.42 -11.07 6.03
C ILE A 35 14.63 -12.60 6.06
N TRP A 36 14.08 -13.32 5.07
CA TRP A 36 14.20 -14.77 4.99
C TRP A 36 15.65 -15.26 4.81
N ILE A 37 16.51 -14.47 4.17
CA ILE A 37 17.94 -14.80 4.01
C ILE A 37 18.65 -14.88 5.37
N PHE A 38 18.23 -14.09 6.36
CA PHE A 38 18.84 -14.02 7.69
C PHE A 38 18.20 -14.96 8.72
N LYS A 39 17.45 -15.98 8.29
CA LYS A 39 16.99 -17.02 9.22
C LYS A 39 18.18 -17.92 9.60
N ASN A 40 18.43 -18.10 10.90
CA ASN A 40 19.48 -18.98 11.40
C ASN A 40 18.83 -20.24 11.98
N GLY A 41 19.42 -21.41 11.74
CA GLY A 41 18.97 -22.67 12.34
C GLY A 41 19.78 -23.86 11.85
N GLU A 42 20.61 -24.43 12.73
CA GLU A 42 21.13 -25.78 12.55
C GLU A 42 20.07 -26.75 13.06
N ASN A 43 19.50 -27.54 12.15
CA ASN A 43 18.58 -28.64 12.43
C ASN A 43 17.28 -28.25 13.19
N SER A 44 16.21 -28.08 12.41
CA SER A 44 14.78 -28.02 12.80
C SER A 44 14.22 -26.76 13.45
N ASN A 45 15.03 -25.87 14.04
CA ASN A 45 14.55 -24.58 14.55
C ASN A 45 14.99 -23.41 13.67
N LEU A 46 14.27 -23.19 12.56
CA LEU A 46 14.41 -21.97 11.78
C LEU A 46 13.98 -20.77 12.64
N LYS A 47 14.95 -20.00 13.12
CA LYS A 47 14.70 -18.82 13.95
C LYS A 47 15.11 -17.57 13.19
N ILE A 48 14.14 -16.69 12.95
CA ILE A 48 14.40 -15.35 12.45
C ILE A 48 15.10 -14.57 13.56
N GLU A 49 16.11 -13.77 13.22
CA GLU A 49 16.76 -12.89 14.18
C GLU A 49 15.74 -11.92 14.80
N ASN A 50 15.76 -11.79 16.13
CA ASN A 50 14.72 -11.06 16.87
C ASN A 50 14.51 -9.63 16.35
N GLU A 51 15.58 -8.99 15.87
CA GLU A 51 15.57 -7.63 15.30
C GLU A 51 14.77 -7.54 14.00
N LEU A 52 14.65 -8.63 13.25
CA LEU A 52 13.91 -8.71 11.98
C LEU A 52 12.43 -9.10 12.14
N ILE A 53 12.00 -9.50 13.34
CA ILE A 53 10.59 -9.83 13.60
C ILE A 53 9.71 -8.59 13.45
N LEU A 54 10.13 -7.45 14.03
CA LEU A 54 9.37 -6.21 13.93
C LEU A 54 9.20 -5.71 12.47
N PRO A 55 10.26 -5.57 11.65
CA PRO A 55 10.08 -5.18 10.25
C PRO A 55 9.25 -6.19 9.45
N ALA A 56 9.32 -7.50 9.74
CA ALA A 56 8.44 -8.48 9.12
C ALA A 56 6.95 -8.20 9.43
N ILE A 57 6.61 -7.94 10.70
CA ILE A 57 5.25 -7.58 11.10
C ILE A 57 4.78 -6.30 10.41
N LEU A 58 5.63 -5.27 10.35
CA LEU A 58 5.31 -4.01 9.68
C LEU A 58 5.01 -4.21 8.18
N ILE A 59 5.79 -5.06 7.50
CA ILE A 59 5.55 -5.39 6.09
C ILE A 59 4.21 -6.13 5.92
N VAL A 60 3.93 -7.13 6.76
CA VAL A 60 2.66 -7.89 6.70
C VAL A 60 1.46 -6.96 6.95
N LEU A 61 1.56 -6.07 7.94
CA LEU A 61 0.52 -5.07 8.20
C LEU A 61 0.33 -4.14 7.01
N SER A 62 1.41 -3.67 6.37
CA SER A 62 1.30 -2.86 5.15
C SER A 62 0.53 -3.60 4.05
N LEU A 63 0.86 -4.86 3.79
CA LEU A 63 0.17 -5.67 2.77
C LEU A 63 -1.31 -5.88 3.11
N ALA A 64 -1.64 -6.07 4.39
CA ALA A 64 -3.04 -6.15 4.83
C ALA A 64 -3.79 -4.84 4.56
N PHE A 65 -3.19 -3.68 4.89
CA PHE A 65 -3.77 -2.38 4.58
C PHE A 65 -3.88 -2.10 3.08
N ASP A 66 -2.94 -2.59 2.27
CA ASP A 66 -3.03 -2.53 0.81
C ASP A 66 -4.28 -3.25 0.31
N ILE A 67 -4.52 -4.47 0.78
CA ILE A 67 -5.72 -5.24 0.44
C ILE A 67 -6.99 -4.53 0.91
N PHE A 68 -7.03 -4.05 2.15
CA PHE A 68 -8.19 -3.33 2.69
C PHE A 68 -8.50 -2.05 1.93
N GLN A 69 -7.48 -1.34 1.45
CA GLN A 69 -7.67 -0.19 0.56
C GLN A 69 -8.49 -0.56 -0.68
N TYR A 70 -8.09 -1.62 -1.39
CA TYR A 70 -8.75 -2.03 -2.63
C TYR A 70 -10.11 -2.69 -2.40
N ILE A 71 -10.28 -3.46 -1.32
CA ILE A 71 -11.59 -4.00 -0.92
C ILE A 71 -12.56 -2.86 -0.66
N TYR A 72 -12.17 -1.87 0.15
CA TYR A 72 -13.03 -0.74 0.48
C TYR A 72 -13.42 0.06 -0.76
N GLN A 73 -12.46 0.40 -1.64
CA GLN A 73 -12.77 1.09 -2.90
C GLN A 73 -13.74 0.28 -3.77
N SER A 74 -13.49 -1.03 -3.92
CA SER A 74 -14.31 -1.89 -4.79
C SER A 74 -15.76 -1.96 -4.29
N ILE A 75 -15.95 -2.16 -2.98
CA ILE A 75 -17.29 -2.21 -2.37
C ILE A 75 -17.99 -0.85 -2.50
N THR A 76 -17.29 0.23 -2.18
CA THR A 76 -17.84 1.60 -2.21
C THR A 76 -18.33 1.96 -3.60
N TRP A 77 -17.50 1.71 -4.64
CA TRP A 77 -17.87 2.01 -6.02
C TRP A 77 -18.93 1.06 -6.56
N SER A 78 -18.93 -0.22 -6.15
CA SER A 78 -19.99 -1.17 -6.51
C SER A 78 -21.35 -0.71 -5.98
N ILE A 79 -21.43 -0.35 -4.68
CA ILE A 79 -22.67 0.16 -4.07
C ILE A 79 -23.11 1.46 -4.74
N PHE A 80 -22.19 2.40 -4.95
CA PHE A 80 -22.48 3.69 -5.60
C PHE A 80 -23.04 3.49 -7.01
N TYR A 81 -22.40 2.63 -7.81
CA TYR A 81 -22.84 2.28 -9.15
C TYR A 81 -24.23 1.63 -9.13
N THR A 82 -24.45 0.59 -8.31
CA THR A 82 -25.73 -0.11 -8.24
C THR A 82 -26.87 0.80 -7.79
N TYR A 83 -26.64 1.70 -6.82
CA TYR A 83 -27.64 2.66 -6.35
C TYR A 83 -28.10 3.59 -7.47
N TYR A 84 -27.16 4.21 -8.19
CA TYR A 84 -27.49 5.18 -9.22
C TYR A 84 -27.98 4.55 -10.53
N ASN A 85 -27.50 3.35 -10.86
CA ASN A 85 -28.01 2.61 -12.01
C ASN A 85 -29.50 2.25 -11.80
N ARG A 86 -29.85 1.74 -10.60
CA ARG A 86 -31.25 1.46 -10.23
C ARG A 86 -32.14 2.72 -10.24
N LYS A 87 -31.60 3.86 -9.80
CA LYS A 87 -32.36 5.12 -9.70
C LYS A 87 -32.58 5.81 -11.04
N ASN A 88 -31.60 5.80 -11.94
CA ASN A 88 -31.67 6.57 -13.19
C ASN A 88 -31.98 5.71 -14.43
N LYS A 89 -31.83 4.37 -14.35
CA LYS A 89 -31.96 3.43 -15.49
C LYS A 89 -31.19 3.87 -16.75
N SER A 90 -30.09 4.59 -16.56
CA SER A 90 -29.26 5.15 -17.63
C SER A 90 -27.84 5.28 -17.13
N GLU A 91 -26.90 4.70 -17.88
CA GLU A 91 -25.47 4.69 -17.56
C GLU A 91 -24.74 5.95 -18.05
N GLU A 92 -25.33 6.70 -18.99
CA GLU A 92 -24.71 7.89 -19.59
C GLU A 92 -24.87 9.16 -18.75
N LYS A 93 -25.70 9.11 -17.72
CA LYS A 93 -25.96 10.28 -16.87
C LYS A 93 -24.71 10.64 -16.06
N LYS A 94 -24.22 11.87 -16.24
CA LYS A 94 -23.08 12.39 -15.48
C LYS A 94 -23.49 12.62 -14.02
N ILE A 95 -22.89 11.85 -13.11
CA ILE A 95 -23.15 11.93 -11.66
C ILE A 95 -21.87 12.36 -10.96
N LYS A 96 -21.96 13.40 -10.14
CA LYS A 96 -20.84 13.84 -9.31
C LYS A 96 -20.75 12.93 -8.08
N SER A 97 -19.65 12.20 -7.95
CA SER A 97 -19.39 11.40 -6.74
C SER A 97 -18.94 12.30 -5.59
N PRO A 98 -19.41 12.07 -4.35
CA PRO A 98 -18.89 12.75 -3.18
C PRO A 98 -17.45 12.36 -2.87
N GLU A 99 -16.61 13.35 -2.57
CA GLU A 99 -15.17 13.15 -2.34
C GLU A 99 -14.88 12.37 -1.05
N TYR A 100 -15.73 12.50 -0.02
CA TYR A 100 -15.55 11.84 1.27
C TYR A 100 -15.57 10.30 1.19
N LEU A 101 -16.15 9.73 0.13
CA LEU A 101 -16.12 8.28 -0.12
C LEU A 101 -14.70 7.75 -0.34
N ASN A 102 -13.74 8.62 -0.69
CA ASN A 102 -12.35 8.20 -0.87
C ASN A 102 -11.52 8.32 0.40
N TYR A 103 -11.98 9.02 1.45
CA TYR A 103 -11.16 9.31 2.64
C TYR A 103 -10.66 8.05 3.37
N PRO A 104 -11.48 7.01 3.60
CA PRO A 104 -10.98 5.80 4.25
C PRO A 104 -9.93 5.07 3.41
N SER A 105 -10.07 5.12 2.09
CA SER A 105 -9.07 4.55 1.19
C SER A 105 -7.75 5.31 1.24
N TRP A 106 -7.81 6.65 1.34
CA TRP A 106 -6.64 7.50 1.54
C TRP A 106 -5.93 7.22 2.85
N LEU A 107 -6.67 6.97 3.92
CA LEU A 107 -6.09 6.56 5.21
C LEU A 107 -5.30 5.27 5.06
N PHE A 108 -5.90 4.22 4.48
CA PHE A 108 -5.21 2.94 4.24
C PHE A 108 -3.98 3.10 3.34
N PHE A 109 -4.08 3.94 2.32
CA PHE A 109 -2.97 4.25 1.42
C PHE A 109 -1.78 4.91 2.15
N ILE A 110 -2.03 5.86 3.04
CA ILE A 110 -0.96 6.54 3.78
C ILE A 110 -0.33 5.58 4.80
N VAL A 111 -1.17 4.86 5.55
CA VAL A 111 -0.73 3.93 6.59
C VAL A 111 0.17 2.85 6.02
N LYS A 112 -0.22 2.20 4.91
CA LYS A 112 0.59 1.13 4.30
C LYS A 112 1.98 1.63 3.86
N VAL A 113 2.07 2.85 3.31
CA VAL A 113 3.34 3.43 2.85
C VAL A 113 4.25 3.71 4.05
N ILE A 114 3.71 4.30 5.12
CA ILE A 114 4.46 4.55 6.35
C ILE A 114 5.01 3.25 6.95
N LEU A 115 4.19 2.19 7.00
CA LEU A 115 4.59 0.90 7.53
C LEU A 115 5.79 0.29 6.77
N VAL A 116 5.80 0.37 5.43
CA VAL A 116 6.93 -0.11 4.63
C VAL A 116 8.18 0.74 4.83
N LEU A 117 8.05 2.06 4.88
CA LEU A 117 9.18 2.94 5.15
C LEU A 117 9.81 2.64 6.52
N LEU A 118 8.99 2.44 7.55
CA LEU A 118 9.46 2.06 8.88
C LEU A 118 10.12 0.67 8.89
N ALA A 119 9.57 -0.30 8.15
CA ALA A 119 10.16 -1.63 8.02
C ALA A 119 11.56 -1.54 7.38
N TYR A 120 11.70 -0.82 6.27
CA TYR A 120 12.98 -0.66 5.58
C TYR A 120 14.00 0.13 6.39
N TRP A 121 13.56 1.12 7.17
CA TRP A 121 14.43 1.78 8.14
C TRP A 121 15.04 0.77 9.12
N LYS A 122 14.20 -0.11 9.69
CA LYS A 122 14.65 -1.12 10.66
C LYS A 122 15.56 -2.17 10.01
N ILE A 123 15.24 -2.63 8.81
CA ILE A 123 16.10 -3.55 8.05
C ILE A 123 17.45 -2.90 7.75
N LEU A 124 17.48 -1.63 7.35
CA LEU A 124 18.73 -0.92 7.08
C LEU A 124 19.61 -0.84 8.34
N PHE A 125 19.02 -0.50 9.48
CA PHE A 125 19.75 -0.43 10.75
C PHE A 125 20.34 -1.79 11.13
N PHE A 126 19.54 -2.86 11.00
CA PHE A 126 20.00 -4.24 11.20
C PHE A 126 21.20 -4.59 10.31
N LEU A 127 21.14 -4.25 9.02
CA LEU A 127 22.23 -4.54 8.08
C LEU A 127 23.52 -3.77 8.43
N ILE A 128 23.39 -2.51 8.85
CA ILE A 128 24.53 -1.70 9.29
C ILE A 128 25.15 -2.34 10.53
N ASP A 129 24.35 -2.69 11.53
CA ASP A 129 24.84 -3.26 12.78
C ASP A 129 25.47 -4.65 12.59
N LYS A 130 25.02 -5.42 11.61
CA LYS A 130 25.55 -6.77 11.34
C LYS A 130 26.83 -6.80 10.50
N PHE A 131 27.04 -5.83 9.61
CA PHE A 131 28.14 -5.86 8.63
C PHE A 131 29.17 -4.73 8.79
N LEU A 132 28.81 -3.60 9.40
CA LEU A 132 29.68 -2.43 9.53
C LEU A 132 30.14 -2.18 10.98
N LYS A 133 29.60 -2.90 11.95
CA LYS A 133 30.06 -2.93 13.34
C LYS A 133 30.56 -4.32 13.67
#